data_AF-A0A6B3N043-F1
#
_entry.id   AF-A0A6B3N043-F1
#
_cell.length_a   1.000
_cell.length_b   1.000
_cell.length_c   1.000
_cell.angle_alpha   90.00
_cell.angle_beta   90.00
_cell.angle_gamma   90.00
#
_symmetry.space_group_name_H-M   'P 1'
#
loop_
_entity.id
_entity.type
_entity.pdbx_description
1 polymer ?
#
loop_
_entity_poly.entity_id
_entity_poly.type
_entity_poly.pdbx_seq_one_letter_code
_entity_poly.pdbx_strand_id
1 'polypeptide(L)'
;MTTQLSDYIKELITKARIVSFANWQDSYPPEIIQHFQAADDHGRYLTDDDLHQIKACSPDTESLINTAQFLRDNASDIISEARETVLAQYPDITKPGGSLYPAPRAEACWRDFWHFLRCITYGIAGSSTQFTSAEGLHYMNLLYKELQVPIAAMVLV
;
A
#
# COMPACT_ATOMS: atom_id res chain seq x y z
N MET A 1 -9.09 -22.51 17.90
CA MET A 1 -10.26 -21.62 17.95
C MET A 1 -10.09 -20.60 16.86
N THR A 2 -10.95 -20.60 15.85
CA THR A 2 -10.99 -19.54 14.83
C THR A 2 -11.58 -18.30 15.50
N THR A 3 -10.73 -17.35 15.89
CA THR A 3 -11.17 -16.07 16.46
C THR A 3 -11.90 -15.31 15.36
N GLN A 4 -13.23 -15.28 15.42
CA GLN A 4 -14.03 -14.51 14.49
C GLN A 4 -13.76 -13.02 14.75
N LEU A 5 -13.40 -12.27 13.71
CA LEU A 5 -13.21 -10.81 13.83
C LEU A 5 -14.51 -10.17 14.32
N SER A 6 -14.39 -9.20 15.23
CA SER A 6 -15.54 -8.40 15.68
C SER A 6 -16.14 -7.62 14.50
N ASP A 7 -17.43 -7.33 14.57
CA ASP A 7 -18.11 -6.55 13.52
C ASP A 7 -17.54 -5.13 13.40
N TYR A 8 -17.07 -4.57 14.52
CA TYR A 8 -16.32 -3.32 14.54
C TYR A 8 -15.04 -3.38 13.70
N ILE A 9 -14.21 -4.43 13.86
CA ILE A 9 -12.98 -4.56 13.07
C ILE A 9 -13.29 -4.75 11.58
N LYS A 10 -14.34 -5.50 11.23
CA LYS A 10 -14.76 -5.67 9.82
C LYS A 10 -15.18 -4.34 9.20
N GLU A 11 -15.90 -3.51 9.96
CA GLU A 11 -16.28 -2.17 9.53
C GLU A 11 -15.05 -1.30 9.29
N LEU A 12 -14.08 -1.32 10.23
CA LEU A 12 -12.82 -0.59 10.07
C LEU A 12 -12.04 -1.04 8.84
N ILE A 13 -11.89 -2.35 8.61
CA ILE A 13 -11.23 -2.90 7.41
C ILE A 13 -11.89 -2.37 6.13
N THR A 14 -13.22 -2.35 6.09
CA THR A 14 -13.97 -1.88 4.92
C THR A 14 -13.74 -0.39 4.66
N LYS A 15 -13.62 0.42 5.72
CA LYS A 15 -13.44 1.86 5.64
C LYS A 15 -11.98 2.31 5.50
N ALA A 16 -11.02 1.45 5.84
CA ALA A 16 -9.58 1.73 5.78
C ALA A 16 -9.00 1.73 4.36
N ARG A 17 -9.80 2.09 3.34
CA ARG A 17 -9.32 2.24 1.96
C ARG A 17 -8.55 3.54 1.83
N ILE A 18 -7.22 3.45 1.87
CA ILE A 18 -6.36 4.63 1.88
C ILE A 18 -6.13 5.25 0.52
N VAL A 19 -6.34 4.54 -0.60
CA VAL A 19 -6.13 5.08 -1.94
C VAL A 19 -7.37 5.82 -2.41
N SER A 20 -7.18 6.99 -3.02
CA SER A 20 -8.23 7.77 -3.67
C SER A 20 -7.65 8.63 -4.78
N PHE A 21 -8.29 8.61 -5.93
CA PHE A 21 -7.97 9.47 -7.09
C PHE A 21 -9.01 10.59 -7.27
N ALA A 22 -9.80 10.87 -6.22
CA ALA A 22 -10.83 11.92 -6.26
C ALA A 22 -10.25 13.30 -6.63
N ASN A 23 -9.04 13.62 -6.17
CA ASN A 23 -8.43 14.91 -6.43
C ASN A 23 -7.65 14.97 -7.76
N TRP A 24 -7.74 13.93 -8.59
CA TRP A 24 -7.00 13.84 -9.85
C TRP A 24 -7.83 14.27 -11.06
N GLN A 25 -9.15 14.40 -10.91
CA GLN A 25 -10.06 14.76 -12.01
C GLN A 25 -9.76 16.12 -12.65
N ASP A 26 -9.14 17.03 -11.91
CA ASP A 26 -8.73 18.34 -12.43
C ASP A 26 -7.42 18.27 -13.25
N SER A 27 -6.64 17.20 -13.09
CA SER A 27 -5.31 17.04 -13.69
C SER A 27 -5.21 15.93 -14.74
N TYR A 28 -6.13 14.95 -14.71
CA TYR A 28 -6.11 13.77 -15.55
C TYR A 28 -7.47 13.45 -16.18
N PRO A 29 -7.51 12.98 -17.44
CA PRO A 29 -8.73 12.47 -18.05
C PRO A 29 -9.33 11.30 -17.24
N PRO A 30 -10.66 11.14 -17.21
CA PRO A 30 -11.32 10.03 -16.50
C PRO A 30 -10.83 8.64 -16.94
N GLU A 31 -10.52 8.49 -18.22
CA GLU A 31 -9.99 7.25 -18.82
C GLU A 31 -8.66 6.84 -18.18
N ILE A 32 -7.79 7.80 -17.88
CA ILE A 32 -6.50 7.53 -17.23
C ILE A 32 -6.69 7.19 -15.76
N ILE A 33 -7.55 7.92 -15.06
CA ILE A 33 -7.89 7.64 -13.66
C ILE A 33 -8.47 6.23 -13.51
N GLN A 34 -9.23 5.75 -14.51
CA GLN A 34 -9.81 4.42 -14.50
C GLN A 34 -8.77 3.30 -14.45
N HIS A 35 -7.60 3.45 -15.08
CA HIS A 35 -6.52 2.46 -14.98
C HIS A 35 -5.99 2.32 -13.55
N PHE A 36 -5.76 3.45 -12.87
CA PHE A 36 -5.34 3.46 -11.47
C PHE A 36 -6.42 2.89 -10.55
N GLN A 37 -7.68 3.30 -10.75
CA GLN A 37 -8.82 2.83 -9.98
C GLN A 37 -9.01 1.32 -10.13
N ALA A 38 -8.96 0.80 -11.36
CA ALA A 38 -9.08 -0.62 -11.64
C ALA A 38 -7.94 -1.43 -11.01
N ALA A 39 -6.69 -0.95 -11.08
CA ALA A 39 -5.58 -1.61 -10.40
C ALA A 39 -5.79 -1.64 -8.88
N ASP A 40 -6.26 -0.54 -8.29
CA ASP A 40 -6.52 -0.46 -6.86
C ASP A 40 -7.66 -1.40 -6.41
N ASP A 41 -8.78 -1.41 -7.13
CA ASP A 41 -9.94 -2.28 -6.87
C ASP A 41 -9.57 -3.78 -6.91
N HIS A 42 -8.60 -4.15 -7.73
CA HIS A 42 -8.11 -5.53 -7.83
C HIS A 42 -6.95 -5.84 -6.87
N GLY A 43 -6.50 -4.89 -6.06
CA GLY A 43 -5.39 -5.13 -5.13
C GLY A 43 -4.03 -5.37 -5.81
N ARG A 44 -3.86 -4.98 -7.08
CA ARG A 44 -2.68 -5.31 -7.90
C ARG A 44 -1.89 -4.06 -8.30
N TYR A 45 -0.61 -4.21 -8.65
CA TYR A 45 0.14 -3.11 -9.26
C TYR A 45 -0.39 -2.81 -10.68
N LEU A 46 0.00 -1.67 -11.24
CA LEU A 46 -0.25 -1.34 -12.66
C LEU A 46 0.42 -2.38 -13.56
N THR A 47 -0.33 -2.91 -14.53
CA THR A 47 0.20 -3.82 -15.55
C THR A 47 1.00 -3.05 -16.59
N ASP A 48 1.73 -3.76 -17.45
CA ASP A 48 2.41 -3.14 -18.58
C ASP A 48 1.44 -2.43 -19.54
N ASP A 49 0.23 -2.97 -19.71
CA ASP A 49 -0.82 -2.33 -20.49
C ASP A 49 -1.31 -1.04 -19.80
N ASP A 50 -1.58 -1.08 -18.50
CA ASP A 50 -1.98 0.13 -17.74
C ASP A 50 -0.91 1.24 -17.89
N LEU A 51 0.36 0.90 -17.69
CA LEU A 51 1.48 1.82 -17.83
C LEU A 51 1.62 2.36 -19.26
N HIS A 52 1.42 1.52 -20.27
CA HIS A 52 1.44 1.93 -21.67
C HIS A 52 0.32 2.93 -22.00
N GLN A 53 -0.92 2.68 -21.53
CA GLN A 53 -2.04 3.61 -21.73
C GLN A 53 -1.80 4.94 -21.03
N ILE A 54 -1.29 4.92 -19.78
CA ILE A 54 -0.93 6.12 -19.03
C ILE A 54 0.13 6.93 -19.78
N LYS A 55 1.18 6.27 -20.30
CA LYS A 55 2.26 6.91 -21.07
C LYS A 55 1.74 7.59 -22.32
N ALA A 56 0.83 6.94 -23.05
CA ALA A 56 0.30 7.47 -24.30
C ALA A 56 -0.44 8.80 -24.12
N CYS A 57 -1.10 9.00 -22.97
CA CYS A 57 -1.83 10.24 -22.67
C CYS A 57 -0.97 11.32 -22.02
N SER A 58 0.17 10.96 -21.41
CA SER A 58 1.07 11.92 -20.77
C SER A 58 2.54 11.58 -21.06
N PRO A 59 3.05 11.89 -22.27
CA PRO A 59 4.41 11.52 -22.68
C PRO A 59 5.51 12.03 -21.74
N ASP A 60 5.30 13.19 -21.11
CA ASP A 60 6.26 13.79 -20.17
C ASP A 60 6.43 12.97 -18.88
N THR A 61 5.56 11.99 -18.62
CA THR A 61 5.64 11.08 -17.45
C THR A 61 6.46 9.82 -17.70
N GLU A 62 7.11 9.66 -18.86
CA GLU A 62 7.85 8.44 -19.21
C GLU A 62 8.87 8.01 -18.14
N SER A 63 9.64 8.96 -17.60
CA SER A 63 10.62 8.66 -16.54
C SER A 63 9.96 8.14 -15.25
N LEU A 64 8.79 8.67 -14.90
CA LEU A 64 8.02 8.26 -13.73
C LEU A 64 7.37 6.88 -13.94
N ILE A 65 6.89 6.62 -15.15
CA ILE A 65 6.34 5.31 -15.55
C ILE A 65 7.41 4.23 -15.45
N ASN A 66 8.62 4.49 -15.98
CA ASN A 66 9.74 3.57 -15.85
C ASN A 66 10.13 3.34 -14.39
N THR A 67 10.05 4.38 -13.55
CA THR A 67 10.31 4.27 -12.11
C THR A 67 9.25 3.41 -11.41
N ALA A 68 7.96 3.63 -11.70
CA ALA A 68 6.87 2.84 -11.15
C ALA A 68 6.96 1.36 -11.58
N GLN A 69 7.33 1.11 -12.84
CA GLN A 69 7.60 -0.23 -13.35
C GLN A 69 8.76 -0.90 -12.60
N PHE A 70 9.88 -0.20 -12.44
CA PHE A 70 11.02 -0.71 -11.69
C PHE A 70 10.65 -1.07 -10.25
N LEU A 71 9.92 -0.19 -9.54
CA LEU A 71 9.47 -0.44 -8.17
C LEU A 71 8.53 -1.65 -8.08
N ARG A 72 7.61 -1.80 -9.03
CA ARG A 72 6.71 -2.97 -9.15
C ARG A 72 7.53 -4.26 -9.31
N ASP A 73 8.45 -4.27 -10.26
CA ASP A 73 9.21 -5.46 -10.65
C ASP A 73 10.18 -5.90 -9.54
N ASN A 74 10.64 -4.96 -8.69
CA ASN A 74 11.51 -5.22 -7.55
C ASN A 74 10.78 -5.23 -6.19
N ALA A 75 9.44 -5.23 -6.18
CA ALA A 75 8.67 -5.09 -4.93
C ALA A 75 9.02 -6.17 -3.89
N SER A 76 9.23 -7.41 -4.32
CA SER A 76 9.60 -8.52 -3.42
C SER A 76 10.92 -8.25 -2.70
N ASP A 77 11.93 -7.79 -3.44
CA ASP A 77 13.27 -7.53 -2.89
C ASP A 77 13.25 -6.32 -1.95
N ILE A 78 12.56 -5.25 -2.35
CA ILE A 78 12.35 -4.06 -1.52
C ILE A 78 11.67 -4.44 -0.19
N ILE A 79 10.60 -5.24 -0.23
CA ILE A 79 9.90 -5.67 1.00
C ILE A 79 10.79 -6.60 1.83
N SER A 80 11.62 -7.46 1.22
CA SER A 80 12.55 -8.32 1.97
C SER A 80 13.60 -7.49 2.71
N GLU A 81 14.21 -6.50 2.07
CA GLU A 81 15.20 -5.61 2.68
C GLU A 81 14.59 -4.77 3.81
N ALA A 82 13.39 -4.22 3.60
CA ALA A 82 12.64 -3.51 4.63
C ALA A 82 12.35 -4.41 5.84
N ARG A 83 11.90 -5.65 5.60
CA ARG A 83 11.68 -6.67 6.64
C ARG A 83 12.96 -6.97 7.41
N GLU A 84 14.08 -7.19 6.73
CA GLU A 84 15.37 -7.47 7.37
C GLU A 84 15.83 -6.31 8.27
N THR A 85 15.65 -5.07 7.81
CA THR A 85 15.94 -3.86 8.59
C THR A 85 15.10 -3.81 9.88
N VAL A 86 13.80 -4.07 9.78
CA VAL A 86 12.90 -4.12 10.95
C VAL A 86 13.31 -5.23 11.92
N LEU A 87 13.65 -6.41 11.42
CA LEU A 87 14.06 -7.54 12.26
C LEU A 87 15.43 -7.32 12.92
N ALA A 88 16.36 -6.62 12.26
CA ALA A 88 17.65 -6.25 12.83
C ALA A 88 17.48 -5.24 13.99
N GLN A 89 16.59 -4.25 13.82
CA GLN A 89 16.30 -3.25 14.84
C GLN A 89 15.46 -3.81 16.00
N TYR A 90 14.55 -4.76 15.72
CA TYR A 90 13.65 -5.36 16.70
C TYR A 90 13.74 -6.91 16.68
N PRO A 91 14.83 -7.51 17.18
CA PRO A 91 15.12 -8.94 17.02
C PRO A 91 14.13 -9.89 17.71
N ASP A 92 13.35 -9.39 18.67
CA ASP A 92 12.36 -10.16 19.42
C ASP A 92 10.92 -9.93 18.94
N ILE A 93 10.69 -9.08 17.95
CA ILE A 93 9.34 -8.64 17.54
C ILE A 93 8.44 -9.77 17.04
N THR A 94 9.04 -10.82 16.47
CA THR A 94 8.35 -12.02 15.95
C THR A 94 8.37 -13.21 16.90
N LYS A 95 9.08 -13.12 18.04
CA LYS A 95 9.14 -14.19 19.05
C LYS A 95 7.89 -14.17 19.94
N PRO A 96 7.57 -15.26 20.67
CA PRO A 96 6.46 -15.26 21.61
C PRO A 96 6.50 -14.05 22.57
N GLY A 97 5.41 -13.28 22.63
CA GLY A 97 5.33 -12.03 23.39
C GLY A 97 5.69 -10.76 22.59
N GLY A 98 6.30 -10.91 21.41
CA GLY A 98 6.57 -9.82 20.47
C GLY A 98 5.32 -9.37 19.71
N SER A 99 5.31 -8.11 19.26
CA SER A 99 4.14 -7.47 18.64
C SER A 99 3.80 -7.95 17.22
N LEU A 100 4.65 -8.77 16.59
CA LEU A 100 4.39 -9.45 15.31
C LEU A 100 4.24 -10.96 15.46
N TYR A 101 4.20 -11.49 16.68
CA TYR A 101 3.84 -12.89 16.93
C TYR A 101 2.31 -13.06 16.98
N PRO A 102 1.74 -14.16 16.47
CA PRO A 102 2.39 -15.29 15.79
C PRO A 102 2.70 -15.00 14.31
N ALA A 103 3.39 -15.91 13.63
CA ALA A 103 3.82 -15.75 12.23
C ALA A 103 2.75 -15.17 11.27
N PRO A 104 1.45 -15.58 11.31
CA PRO A 104 0.43 -14.96 10.45
C PRO A 104 0.27 -13.45 10.63
N ARG A 105 0.56 -12.91 11.81
CA ARG A 105 0.55 -11.47 12.11
C ARG A 105 1.75 -10.77 11.49
N ALA A 106 2.94 -11.37 11.55
CA ALA A 106 4.11 -10.89 10.82
C ALA A 106 3.85 -10.85 9.31
N GLU A 107 3.29 -11.94 8.75
CA GLU A 107 2.94 -11.99 7.32
C GLU A 107 1.91 -10.93 6.92
N ALA A 108 0.98 -10.57 7.81
CA ALA A 108 0.07 -9.46 7.56
C ALA A 108 0.81 -8.10 7.50
N CYS A 109 1.76 -7.88 8.41
CA CYS A 109 2.59 -6.67 8.40
C CYS A 109 3.44 -6.55 7.13
N TRP A 110 4.01 -7.65 6.64
CA TRP A 110 4.81 -7.64 5.40
C TRP A 110 3.95 -7.41 4.15
N ARG A 111 2.70 -7.91 4.16
CA ARG A 111 1.72 -7.56 3.12
C ARG A 111 1.37 -6.07 3.14
N ASP A 112 1.27 -5.44 4.31
CA ASP A 112 1.02 -4.01 4.40
C ASP A 112 2.16 -3.19 3.75
N PHE A 113 3.42 -3.59 3.93
CA PHE A 113 4.55 -2.94 3.24
C PHE A 113 4.41 -3.04 1.72
N TRP A 114 4.05 -4.23 1.21
CA TRP A 114 3.80 -4.42 -0.22
C TRP A 114 2.63 -3.55 -0.73
N HIS A 115 1.58 -3.39 0.09
CA HIS A 115 0.45 -2.51 -0.24
C HIS A 115 0.84 -1.03 -0.23
N PHE A 116 1.68 -0.57 0.71
CA PHE A 116 2.16 0.80 0.72
C PHE A 116 3.05 1.12 -0.47
N LEU A 117 3.98 0.23 -0.81
CA LEU A 117 4.80 0.38 -2.01
C LEU A 117 3.91 0.48 -3.26
N ARG A 118 2.87 -0.35 -3.38
CA ARG A 118 1.89 -0.27 -4.46
C ARG A 118 1.21 1.10 -4.53
N CYS A 119 0.73 1.63 -3.41
CA CYS A 119 0.10 2.95 -3.37
C CYS A 119 1.07 4.05 -3.83
N ILE A 120 2.33 3.97 -3.38
CA ILE A 120 3.41 4.89 -3.80
C ILE A 120 3.64 4.79 -5.31
N THR A 121 3.66 3.58 -5.89
CA THR A 121 3.83 3.43 -7.35
C THR A 121 2.71 4.09 -8.15
N TYR A 122 1.48 4.14 -7.65
CA TYR A 122 0.40 4.89 -8.29
C TYR A 122 0.69 6.40 -8.27
N GLY A 123 1.07 6.95 -7.12
CA GLY A 123 1.40 8.37 -7.01
C GLY A 123 2.56 8.77 -7.92
N ILE A 124 3.57 7.92 -8.05
CA ILE A 124 4.70 8.13 -8.97
C ILE A 124 4.21 8.11 -10.42
N ALA A 125 3.53 7.05 -10.86
CA ALA A 125 3.07 6.92 -12.26
C ALA A 125 2.07 8.03 -12.65
N GLY A 126 1.24 8.48 -11.70
CA GLY A 126 0.31 9.60 -11.90
C GLY A 126 0.88 10.96 -11.48
N SER A 127 2.19 11.10 -11.32
CA SER A 127 2.91 12.34 -11.01
C SER A 127 2.25 13.22 -9.94
N SER A 128 1.64 12.61 -8.92
CA SER A 128 0.81 13.30 -7.94
C SER A 128 0.92 12.64 -6.58
N THR A 129 1.11 13.46 -5.54
CA THR A 129 1.12 13.01 -4.14
C THR A 129 -0.30 12.89 -3.56
N GLN A 130 -1.32 13.35 -4.29
CA GLN A 130 -2.71 13.38 -3.81
C GLN A 130 -3.44 12.07 -4.13
N PHE A 131 -2.82 10.92 -3.86
CA PHE A 131 -3.39 9.59 -4.13
C PHE A 131 -4.03 8.94 -2.89
N THR A 132 -4.10 9.65 -1.76
CA THR A 132 -4.60 9.13 -0.49
C THR A 132 -5.91 9.77 -0.04
N SER A 133 -6.78 8.97 0.59
CA SER A 133 -7.99 9.42 1.28
C SER A 133 -7.70 9.76 2.74
N ALA A 134 -8.02 11.01 3.16
CA ALA A 134 -7.91 11.41 4.55
C ALA A 134 -8.85 10.59 5.47
N GLU A 135 -10.05 10.26 4.99
CA GLU A 135 -10.99 9.39 5.68
C GLU A 135 -10.45 7.95 5.78
N GLY A 136 -9.92 7.42 4.68
CA GLY A 136 -9.32 6.09 4.66
C GLY A 136 -8.15 5.95 5.63
N LEU A 137 -7.26 6.95 5.66
CA LEU A 137 -6.14 7.01 6.60
C LEU A 137 -6.62 7.12 8.06
N HIS A 138 -7.69 7.86 8.33
CA HIS A 138 -8.29 7.94 9.65
C HIS A 138 -8.75 6.55 10.13
N TYR A 139 -9.48 5.81 9.30
CA TYR A 139 -9.93 4.46 9.66
C TYR A 139 -8.81 3.43 9.71
N MET A 140 -7.77 3.55 8.86
CA MET A 140 -6.57 2.73 8.96
C MET A 140 -5.88 2.92 10.32
N ASN A 141 -5.78 4.17 10.81
CA ASN A 141 -5.22 4.45 12.12
C ASN A 141 -6.06 3.85 13.26
N LEU A 142 -7.39 3.91 13.18
CA LEU A 142 -8.27 3.24 14.15
C LEU A 142 -8.08 1.72 14.10
N LEU A 143 -8.01 1.13 12.90
CA LEU A 143 -7.79 -0.30 12.70
C LEU A 143 -6.45 -0.75 13.29
N TYR A 144 -5.38 -0.01 13.03
CA TYR A 144 -4.04 -0.32 13.53
C TYR A 144 -3.95 -0.21 15.04
N LYS A 145 -4.65 0.75 15.66
CA LYS A 145 -4.77 0.84 17.13
C LYS A 145 -5.51 -0.35 17.70
N GLU A 146 -6.66 -0.70 17.13
CA GLU A 146 -7.48 -1.83 17.59
C GLU A 146 -6.73 -3.16 17.48
N LEU A 147 -5.99 -3.35 16.38
CA LEU A 147 -5.18 -4.54 16.15
C LEU A 147 -3.82 -4.50 16.87
N GLN A 148 -3.47 -3.39 17.54
CA GLN A 148 -2.18 -3.16 18.21
C GLN A 148 -0.97 -3.32 17.27
N VAL A 149 -1.11 -2.88 16.03
CA VAL A 149 -0.05 -2.93 15.02
C VAL A 149 1.16 -2.11 15.49
N PRO A 150 2.40 -2.62 15.41
CA PRO A 150 3.58 -1.90 15.89
C PRO A 150 4.02 -0.80 14.91
N ILE A 151 3.27 0.31 14.88
CA ILE A 151 3.53 1.44 13.96
C ILE A 151 4.98 1.93 14.07
N ALA A 152 5.56 1.97 15.26
CA ALA A 152 6.95 2.38 15.47
C ALA A 152 7.96 1.51 14.69
N ALA A 153 7.69 0.21 14.54
CA ALA A 153 8.52 -0.67 13.73
C ALA A 153 8.28 -0.46 12.24
N MET A 154 7.03 -0.14 11.85
CA MET A 154 6.66 0.06 10.45
C MET A 154 7.20 1.36 9.85
N VAL A 155 7.35 2.43 10.64
CA VAL A 155 7.87 3.72 10.18
C VAL A 155 9.41 3.81 10.18
N LEU A 156 10.09 2.70 10.53
CA LEU A 156 11.54 2.62 10.47
C LEU A 156 12.07 2.66 9.03
N VAL A 157 11.26 2.13 8.10
CA VAL A 157 11.61 1.83 6.70
C VAL A 157 10.70 2.57 5.74
#